data_AF-A0A9R1FA65-F1
#
_entry.id   AF-A0A9R1FA65-F1
#
_cell.length_a   1.000
_cell.length_b   1.000
_cell.length_c   1.000
_cell.angle_alpha   90.00
_cell.angle_beta   90.00
_cell.angle_gamma   90.00
#
_symmetry.space_group_name_H-M   'P 1'
#
loop_
_entity.id
_entity.type
_entity.pdbx_description
1 polymer ?
#
loop_
_entity_poly.entity_id
_entity_poly.type
_entity_poly.pdbx_seq_one_letter_code
_entity_poly.pdbx_strand_id
1 'polypeptide(L)'
;MAAAASASPSGSGRSNLPATAGACPICLEAIEDEAYLDACLHSFCYRCITQWVKIVASKREAPLSSARCPLCKTDSASIVHAFDGESFQQHHIEHEQHRPGNLSDAHALISQIYNTREVSGDKPSMQKYWKQRKYLRRNVWLEPWLRREIQALTRDEDVDAIVYHILGIIDSATRTAEKPHASKETSPEKAREEFVRSLSDAARPFLHGRTARFIAEVELFLVSQLNIDAYGRARAWRFRESASHVTREQGALPRGRPLEDHYFYLYFLSDQADYVGGEM
;
A
#
# COMPACT_ATOMS: atom_id res chain seq x y z
N MET A 1 -24.86 35.28 -73.95
CA MET A 1 -23.90 34.16 -73.98
C MET A 1 -22.88 34.42 -75.08
N ALA A 2 -21.63 34.71 -74.72
CA ALA A 2 -20.40 34.53 -75.52
C ALA A 2 -19.19 34.91 -74.65
N ALA A 3 -18.10 34.14 -74.76
CA ALA A 3 -16.94 34.08 -73.87
C ALA A 3 -15.79 35.04 -74.24
N ALA A 4 -14.85 35.28 -73.31
CA ALA A 4 -13.42 35.47 -73.58
C ALA A 4 -12.60 35.44 -72.26
N ALA A 5 -11.31 35.13 -72.39
CA ALA A 5 -10.45 34.53 -71.39
C ALA A 5 -9.49 35.49 -70.64
N SER A 6 -8.86 34.91 -69.60
CA SER A 6 -7.47 35.10 -69.13
C SER A 6 -6.99 36.49 -68.69
N ALA A 7 -6.54 36.59 -67.42
CA ALA A 7 -5.13 36.80 -67.06
C ALA A 7 -4.98 37.05 -65.54
N SER A 8 -4.13 36.26 -64.88
CA SER A 8 -3.48 36.66 -63.63
C SER A 8 -2.34 37.63 -63.95
N PRO A 9 -1.96 38.51 -63.01
CA PRO A 9 -0.63 38.33 -62.42
C PRO A 9 -0.59 38.56 -60.89
N SER A 10 -0.02 37.55 -60.23
CA SER A 10 1.06 37.61 -59.23
C SER A 10 1.40 38.94 -58.53
N GLY A 11 1.43 38.87 -57.19
CA GLY A 11 2.08 39.82 -56.28
C GLY A 11 1.82 39.44 -54.82
N SER A 12 2.33 38.31 -54.31
CA SER A 12 3.65 38.23 -53.65
C SER A 12 3.77 39.07 -52.37
N GLY A 13 3.01 38.71 -51.34
CA GLY A 13 3.32 39.03 -49.94
C GLY A 13 3.64 37.76 -49.16
N ARG A 14 4.69 37.03 -49.57
CA ARG A 14 5.19 35.86 -48.83
C ARG A 14 5.87 36.33 -47.55
N SER A 15 5.17 36.26 -46.43
CA SER A 15 5.82 36.12 -45.13
C SER A 15 6.35 34.69 -45.04
N ASN A 16 7.64 34.51 -45.33
CA ASN A 16 8.40 33.32 -44.96
C ASN A 16 8.42 33.22 -43.43
N LEU A 17 7.49 32.46 -42.84
CA LEU A 17 7.74 31.77 -41.58
C LEU A 17 7.99 30.29 -41.92
N PRO A 18 9.05 29.66 -41.37
CA PRO A 18 9.32 28.26 -41.66
C PRO A 18 8.13 27.43 -41.19
N ALA A 19 7.62 26.57 -42.08
CA ALA A 19 6.49 25.66 -41.87
C ALA A 19 6.76 24.55 -40.83
N THR A 20 7.62 24.81 -39.85
CA THR A 20 8.06 23.90 -38.79
C THR A 20 7.79 24.46 -37.39
N ALA A 21 7.31 25.70 -37.26
CA ALA A 21 6.90 26.29 -35.99
C ALA A 21 5.44 25.91 -35.70
N GLY A 22 5.21 24.70 -35.18
CA GLY A 22 3.87 24.24 -34.79
C GLY A 22 3.53 22.79 -35.16
N ALA A 23 4.48 22.05 -35.76
CA ALA A 23 4.33 20.62 -35.96
C ALA A 23 4.98 19.84 -34.80
N CYS A 24 4.31 18.80 -34.32
CA CYS A 24 4.81 17.94 -33.27
C CYS A 24 5.99 17.11 -33.78
N PRO A 25 7.16 17.14 -33.14
CA PRO A 25 8.34 16.38 -33.59
C PRO A 25 8.20 14.85 -33.49
N ILE A 26 7.17 14.34 -32.82
CA ILE A 26 6.94 12.90 -32.61
C ILE A 26 6.02 12.34 -33.71
N CYS A 27 4.85 12.96 -33.94
CA CYS A 27 3.91 12.50 -34.97
C CYS A 27 4.05 13.22 -36.31
N LEU A 28 4.81 14.32 -36.36
CA LEU A 28 5.02 15.18 -37.54
C LEU A 28 3.77 15.91 -38.05
N GLU A 29 2.68 15.86 -37.29
CA GLU A 29 1.42 16.57 -37.57
C GLU A 29 1.33 17.88 -36.76
N ALA A 30 0.28 18.67 -36.98
CA ALA A 30 0.01 19.85 -36.15
C ALA A 30 -0.14 19.45 -34.67
N ILE A 31 0.35 20.29 -33.77
CA ILE A 31 0.26 20.01 -32.33
C ILE A 31 -1.22 20.05 -31.87
N GLU A 32 -1.68 18.95 -31.29
CA GLU A 32 -2.98 18.81 -30.65
C GLU A 32 -2.78 18.58 -29.15
N ASP A 33 -3.49 19.35 -28.31
CA ASP A 33 -3.29 19.38 -26.84
C ASP A 33 -1.82 19.65 -26.48
N GLU A 34 -1.39 20.91 -26.66
CA GLU A 34 0.01 21.30 -26.53
C GLU A 34 0.55 21.02 -25.13
N ALA A 35 1.67 20.32 -25.10
CA ALA A 35 2.36 19.94 -23.88
C ALA A 35 3.86 20.26 -23.97
N TYR A 36 4.43 20.56 -22.82
CA TYR A 36 5.83 20.96 -22.65
C TYR A 36 6.51 20.08 -21.62
N LEU A 37 7.82 19.87 -21.78
CA LEU A 37 8.65 19.32 -20.71
C LEU A 37 9.19 20.43 -19.82
N ASP A 38 9.10 20.26 -18.50
CA ASP A 38 9.42 21.30 -17.51
C ASP A 38 10.84 21.88 -17.61
N ALA A 39 11.84 21.05 -17.91
CA ALA A 39 13.24 21.49 -17.92
C ALA A 39 13.68 22.20 -19.21
N CYS A 40 13.01 21.95 -20.34
CA CYS A 40 13.45 22.47 -21.65
C CYS A 40 12.35 23.17 -22.47
N LEU A 41 11.10 23.10 -22.06
CA LEU A 41 9.94 23.78 -22.67
C LEU A 41 9.73 23.52 -24.16
N HIS A 42 10.23 22.39 -24.69
CA HIS A 42 9.94 21.97 -26.05
C HIS A 42 8.50 21.46 -26.16
N SER A 43 7.78 21.91 -27.19
CA SER A 43 6.38 21.57 -27.43
C SER A 43 6.18 20.23 -28.16
N PHE A 44 5.17 19.49 -27.74
CA PHE A 44 4.69 18.24 -28.35
C PHE A 44 3.17 18.14 -28.21
N CYS A 45 2.51 17.20 -28.90
CA CYS A 45 1.17 16.77 -28.48
C CYS A 45 1.28 16.03 -27.14
N TYR A 46 0.36 16.30 -26.21
CA TYR A 46 0.32 15.65 -24.89
C TYR A 46 0.33 14.12 -25.00
N ARG A 47 -0.49 13.56 -25.89
CA ARG A 47 -0.53 12.12 -26.15
C ARG A 47 0.80 11.55 -26.65
N CYS A 48 1.49 12.29 -27.52
CA CYS A 48 2.75 11.85 -28.10
C CYS A 48 3.87 11.81 -27.06
N ILE A 49 4.02 12.89 -26.27
CA ILE A 49 5.08 12.96 -25.28
C ILE A 49 4.83 11.99 -24.11
N THR A 50 3.59 11.81 -23.68
CA THR A 50 3.25 10.82 -22.64
C THR A 50 3.52 9.39 -23.10
N GLN A 51 3.22 9.04 -24.36
CA GLN A 51 3.54 7.72 -24.91
C GLN A 51 5.05 7.50 -25.06
N TRP A 52 5.80 8.53 -25.47
CA TRP A 52 7.25 8.48 -25.53
C TRP A 52 7.87 8.14 -24.17
N VAL A 53 7.44 8.84 -23.11
CA VAL A 53 7.90 8.56 -21.73
C VAL A 53 7.63 7.11 -21.34
N LYS A 54 6.44 6.57 -21.63
CA LYS A 54 6.09 5.16 -21.36
C LYS A 54 6.99 4.16 -22.09
N ILE A 55 7.29 4.40 -23.37
CA ILE A 55 8.16 3.52 -24.18
C ILE A 55 9.61 3.56 -23.69
N VAL A 56 10.09 4.74 -23.29
CA VAL A 56 11.45 4.88 -22.75
C VAL A 56 11.56 4.22 -21.38
N ALA A 57 10.51 4.31 -20.56
CA ALA A 57 10.42 3.59 -19.29
C ALA A 57 10.45 2.07 -19.47
N SER A 58 9.69 1.52 -20.42
CA SER A 58 9.62 0.06 -20.63
C SER A 58 10.92 -0.58 -21.14
N LYS A 59 11.89 0.21 -21.58
CA LYS A 59 13.19 -0.27 -22.09
C LYS A 59 14.31 -0.21 -21.06
N ARG A 60 14.07 0.36 -19.88
CA ARG A 60 15.05 0.46 -18.81
C ARG A 60 14.72 -0.55 -17.72
N GLU A 61 15.74 -1.23 -17.20
CA GLU A 61 15.60 -2.16 -16.07
C GLU A 61 15.36 -1.43 -14.74
N ALA A 62 15.69 -0.13 -14.67
CA ALA A 62 15.53 0.71 -13.50
C ALA A 62 14.41 1.76 -13.70
N PRO A 63 13.66 2.10 -12.63
CA PRO A 63 12.64 3.14 -12.65
C PRO A 63 13.17 4.50 -13.11
N LEU A 64 12.37 5.24 -13.86
CA LEU A 64 12.71 6.59 -14.34
C LEU A 64 12.08 7.67 -13.47
N SER A 65 12.87 8.43 -12.70
CA SER A 65 12.44 9.71 -12.08
C SER A 65 12.35 10.86 -13.07
N SER A 66 12.82 10.65 -14.29
CA SER A 66 12.87 11.68 -15.32
C SER A 66 12.91 11.02 -16.70
N ALA A 67 12.37 11.70 -17.70
CA ALA A 67 12.48 11.28 -19.08
C ALA A 67 13.33 12.26 -19.88
N ARG A 68 14.09 11.72 -20.85
CA ARG A 68 14.85 12.54 -21.79
C ARG A 68 13.96 13.10 -22.87
N CYS A 69 14.06 14.41 -23.06
CA CYS A 69 13.44 15.10 -24.17
C CYS A 69 13.87 14.49 -25.52
N PRO A 70 12.93 14.16 -26.43
CA PRO A 70 13.25 13.65 -27.76
C PRO A 70 14.13 14.58 -28.61
N LEU A 71 14.05 15.90 -28.38
CA LEU A 71 14.76 16.90 -29.17
C LEU A 71 16.16 17.19 -28.63
N CYS A 72 16.25 17.60 -27.36
CA CYS A 72 17.49 18.11 -26.78
C CYS A 72 18.14 17.14 -25.79
N LYS A 73 17.48 16.02 -25.49
CA LYS A 73 17.95 14.99 -24.55
C LYS A 73 18.10 15.46 -23.09
N THR A 74 17.65 16.67 -22.77
CA THR A 74 17.56 17.17 -21.39
C THR A 74 16.61 16.27 -20.59
N ASP A 75 17.02 15.89 -19.38
CA ASP A 75 16.18 15.15 -18.44
C ASP A 75 15.11 16.09 -17.88
N SER A 76 13.86 15.63 -17.85
CA SER A 76 12.70 16.39 -17.39
C SER A 76 11.90 15.55 -16.41
N ALA A 77 11.42 16.17 -15.33
CA ALA A 77 10.73 15.49 -14.23
C ALA A 77 9.21 15.52 -14.39
N SER A 78 8.69 16.35 -15.28
CA SER A 78 7.26 16.47 -15.53
C SER A 78 6.91 16.98 -16.93
N ILE A 79 5.66 16.71 -17.31
CA ILE A 79 5.00 17.18 -18.53
C ILE A 79 3.94 18.19 -18.11
N VAL A 80 4.01 19.42 -18.60
CA VAL A 80 3.01 20.47 -18.39
C VAL A 80 2.08 20.53 -19.60
N HIS A 81 0.77 20.56 -19.42
CA HIS A 81 -0.23 20.61 -20.50
C HIS A 81 -1.50 21.35 -20.07
N ALA A 82 -2.47 21.47 -20.99
CA ALA A 82 -3.77 22.11 -20.75
C ALA A 82 -3.65 23.54 -20.17
N PHE A 83 -2.77 24.36 -20.75
CA PHE A 83 -2.64 25.76 -20.37
C PHE A 83 -3.75 26.60 -21.01
N ASP A 84 -4.56 27.26 -20.19
CA ASP A 84 -5.68 28.10 -20.64
C ASP A 84 -5.42 29.61 -20.49
N GLY A 85 -4.21 30.00 -20.07
CA GLY A 85 -3.82 31.37 -19.80
C GLY A 85 -3.81 31.73 -18.30
N GLU A 86 -4.54 30.99 -17.46
CA GLU A 86 -4.62 31.23 -16.01
C GLU A 86 -4.15 30.03 -15.19
N SER A 87 -4.31 28.81 -15.72
CA SER A 87 -4.00 27.56 -15.05
C SER A 87 -3.31 26.57 -16.00
N PHE A 88 -2.63 25.57 -15.43
CA PHE A 88 -2.03 24.46 -16.16
C PHE A 88 -2.16 23.16 -15.38
N GLN A 89 -2.05 22.03 -16.09
CA GLN A 89 -1.92 20.71 -15.48
C GLN A 89 -0.48 20.22 -15.60
N GLN A 90 0.04 19.62 -14.53
CA GLN A 90 1.39 19.09 -14.48
C GLN A 90 1.34 17.60 -14.18
N HIS A 91 1.75 16.79 -15.15
CA HIS A 91 1.90 15.36 -15.06
C HIS A 91 3.35 15.04 -14.71
N HIS A 92 3.63 14.75 -13.44
CA HIS A 92 4.95 14.30 -13.01
C HIS A 92 5.29 12.94 -13.64
N ILE A 93 6.50 12.83 -14.19
CA ILE A 93 7.03 11.57 -14.70
C ILE A 93 7.42 10.76 -13.46
N GLU A 94 6.43 10.05 -12.94
CA GLU A 94 6.58 9.32 -11.68
C GLU A 94 7.70 8.30 -11.81
N HIS A 95 8.61 8.39 -10.85
CA HIS A 95 9.50 7.30 -10.51
C HIS A 95 8.59 6.12 -10.12
N GLU A 96 8.68 4.97 -10.81
CA GLU A 96 8.38 3.68 -10.19
C GLU A 96 9.43 3.40 -9.10
N GLN A 97 9.59 4.34 -8.16
CA GLN A 97 10.27 4.09 -6.90
C GLN A 97 9.48 2.92 -6.41
N HIS A 98 10.15 1.79 -6.21
CA HIS A 98 9.74 0.80 -5.23
C HIS A 98 8.67 1.43 -4.36
N ARG A 99 7.39 1.13 -4.66
CA ARG A 99 6.25 1.76 -3.98
C ARG A 99 6.58 1.66 -2.48
N PRO A 100 6.88 2.76 -1.75
CA PRO A 100 7.14 2.70 -0.31
C PRO A 100 5.78 2.63 0.41
N GLY A 101 4.98 1.65 0.01
CA GLY A 101 3.53 1.61 0.23
C GLY A 101 2.82 0.45 -0.46
N ASN A 102 3.55 -0.45 -1.12
CA ASN A 102 3.01 -1.75 -1.53
C ASN A 102 3.54 -2.81 -0.59
N LEU A 103 3.06 -2.74 0.65
CA LEU A 103 3.04 -3.93 1.48
C LEU A 103 2.54 -5.11 0.63
N SER A 104 3.33 -6.19 0.60
CA SER A 104 3.15 -7.40 -0.24
C SER A 104 1.68 -7.84 -0.40
N ASP A 105 1.34 -8.57 -1.46
CA ASP A 105 0.03 -9.24 -1.64
C ASP A 105 -0.48 -9.92 -0.34
N ALA A 106 0.45 -10.36 0.51
CA ALA A 106 0.17 -10.85 1.86
C ALA A 106 -0.45 -9.82 2.82
N HIS A 107 0.01 -8.58 2.86
CA HIS A 107 -0.58 -7.50 3.67
C HIS A 107 -1.93 -7.04 3.15
N ALA A 108 -2.14 -7.06 1.83
CA ALA A 108 -3.45 -6.84 1.24
C ALA A 108 -4.46 -7.91 1.72
N LEU A 109 -4.03 -9.19 1.74
CA LEU A 109 -4.83 -10.29 2.26
C LEU A 109 -5.12 -10.13 3.77
N ILE A 110 -4.12 -9.75 4.58
CA ILE A 110 -4.32 -9.48 6.01
C ILE A 110 -5.36 -8.37 6.19
N SER A 111 -5.22 -7.25 5.47
CA SER A 111 -6.17 -6.14 5.52
C SER A 111 -7.59 -6.59 5.17
N GLN A 112 -7.75 -7.46 4.17
CA GLN A 112 -9.03 -8.03 3.77
C GLN A 112 -9.68 -8.86 4.88
N ILE A 113 -8.91 -9.66 5.63
CA ILE A 113 -9.41 -10.45 6.77
C ILE A 113 -10.00 -9.54 7.86
N TYR A 114 -9.43 -8.35 8.08
CA TYR A 114 -9.97 -7.39 9.03
C TYR A 114 -11.24 -6.67 8.55
N ASN A 115 -11.51 -6.68 7.25
CA ASN A 115 -12.69 -6.04 6.65
C ASN A 115 -13.89 -6.99 6.54
N THR A 116 -13.71 -8.30 6.71
CA THR A 116 -14.81 -9.27 6.67
C THR A 116 -15.61 -9.35 7.98
N ARG A 117 -16.92 -9.64 7.87
CA ARG A 117 -17.82 -9.78 9.03
C ARG A 117 -17.48 -10.98 9.90
N GLU A 118 -17.79 -10.82 11.19
CA GLU A 118 -17.31 -11.57 12.35
C GLU A 118 -17.16 -13.09 12.17
N VAL A 119 -15.93 -13.57 12.41
CA VAL A 119 -15.66 -14.96 12.79
C VAL A 119 -15.83 -15.09 14.29
N SER A 120 -16.77 -15.92 14.74
CA SER A 120 -16.97 -16.26 16.15
C SER A 120 -15.67 -16.85 16.73
N GLY A 121 -15.08 -16.14 17.68
CA GLY A 121 -13.92 -16.64 18.43
C GLY A 121 -14.29 -17.82 19.34
N ASP A 122 -13.32 -18.67 19.63
CA ASP A 122 -13.47 -19.80 20.57
C ASP A 122 -13.52 -19.29 22.02
N LYS A 123 -14.71 -18.81 22.44
CA LYS A 123 -15.01 -18.27 23.77
C LYS A 123 -14.55 -19.16 24.94
N PRO A 124 -14.73 -20.50 24.92
CA PRO A 124 -14.31 -21.35 26.05
C PRO A 124 -12.79 -21.47 26.20
N SER A 125 -12.02 -21.54 25.11
CA SER A 125 -10.55 -21.56 25.16
C SER A 125 -9.98 -20.27 25.76
N MET A 126 -10.59 -19.13 25.42
CA MET A 126 -10.26 -17.82 25.98
C MET A 126 -10.53 -17.77 27.49
N GLN A 127 -11.71 -18.18 27.97
CA GLN A 127 -12.02 -18.14 29.40
C GLN A 127 -11.06 -19.03 30.22
N LYS A 128 -10.67 -20.19 29.68
CA LYS A 128 -9.67 -21.08 30.31
C LYS A 128 -8.29 -20.44 30.37
N TYR A 129 -7.87 -19.72 29.32
CA TYR A 129 -6.57 -19.05 29.25
C TYR A 129 -6.41 -17.97 30.33
N TRP A 130 -7.43 -17.12 30.51
CA TRP A 130 -7.47 -16.08 31.54
C TRP A 130 -7.52 -16.67 32.96
N LYS A 131 -8.32 -17.72 33.18
CA LYS A 131 -8.35 -18.46 34.46
C LYS A 131 -6.99 -19.07 34.81
N GLN A 132 -6.25 -19.55 33.81
CA GLN A 132 -4.93 -20.16 33.99
C GLN A 132 -3.78 -19.15 34.03
N ARG A 133 -4.06 -17.84 33.96
CA ARG A 133 -3.06 -16.76 33.92
C ARG A 133 -1.97 -16.96 32.87
N LYS A 134 -2.30 -17.63 31.76
CA LYS A 134 -1.33 -17.91 30.69
C LYS A 134 -0.91 -16.67 29.91
N TYR A 135 -1.64 -15.56 30.04
CA TYR A 135 -1.27 -14.24 29.52
C TYR A 135 0.02 -13.68 30.15
N LEU A 136 0.46 -14.21 31.29
CA LEU A 136 1.76 -13.86 31.89
C LEU A 136 2.95 -14.45 31.14
N ARG A 137 2.73 -15.41 30.24
CA ARG A 137 3.83 -16.05 29.52
C ARG A 137 4.31 -15.15 28.38
N ARG A 138 5.62 -14.97 28.31
CA ARG A 138 6.27 -14.24 27.21
C ARG A 138 6.03 -14.98 25.89
N ASN A 139 5.55 -14.27 24.88
CA ASN A 139 5.39 -14.79 23.53
C ASN A 139 6.39 -14.08 22.60
N VAL A 140 7.44 -14.80 22.19
CA VAL A 140 8.50 -14.26 21.31
C VAL A 140 8.00 -13.86 19.93
N TRP A 141 6.84 -14.39 19.52
CA TRP A 141 6.22 -14.09 18.23
C TRP A 141 5.29 -12.89 18.26
N LEU A 142 5.00 -12.33 19.44
CA LEU A 142 4.05 -11.25 19.59
C LEU A 142 4.50 -9.97 18.88
N GLU A 143 5.75 -9.57 19.05
CA GLU A 143 6.29 -8.37 18.41
C GLU A 143 6.29 -8.48 16.87
N PRO A 144 6.89 -9.51 16.25
CA PRO A 144 6.88 -9.62 14.78
C PRO A 144 5.47 -9.81 14.22
N TRP A 145 4.58 -10.49 14.96
CA TRP A 145 3.17 -10.60 14.57
C TRP A 145 2.46 -9.25 14.61
N LEU A 146 2.60 -8.48 15.69
CA LEU A 146 2.01 -7.14 15.81
C LEU A 146 2.50 -6.21 14.71
N ARG A 147 3.81 -6.20 14.44
CA ARG A 147 4.42 -5.41 13.37
C ARG A 147 3.75 -5.69 12.03
N ARG A 148 3.70 -6.95 11.62
CA ARG A 148 3.07 -7.37 10.35
C ARG A 148 1.61 -6.95 10.26
N GLU A 149 0.84 -7.13 11.32
CA GLU A 149 -0.59 -6.82 11.33
C GLU A 149 -0.83 -5.30 11.32
N ILE A 150 -0.05 -4.53 12.06
CA ILE A 150 -0.16 -3.06 12.10
C ILE A 150 0.25 -2.49 10.75
N GLN A 151 1.35 -2.95 10.15
CA GLN A 151 1.73 -2.57 8.78
C GLN A 151 0.55 -2.81 7.82
N ALA A 152 -0.04 -4.02 7.80
CA ALA A 152 -1.16 -4.35 6.93
C ALA A 152 -2.40 -3.45 7.13
N LEU A 153 -2.60 -2.98 8.36
CA LEU A 153 -3.74 -2.13 8.70
C LEU A 153 -3.46 -0.67 8.37
N THR A 154 -2.31 -0.11 8.74
CA THR A 154 -1.95 1.29 8.50
C THR A 154 -1.55 1.56 7.06
N ARG A 155 -1.09 0.53 6.33
CA ARG A 155 -0.38 0.65 5.05
C ARG A 155 0.90 1.49 5.16
N ASP A 156 1.52 1.42 6.32
CA ASP A 156 2.79 2.08 6.64
C ASP A 156 3.86 1.02 6.90
N GLU A 157 5.10 1.30 6.50
CA GLU A 157 6.26 0.44 6.79
C GLU A 157 6.83 0.75 8.18
N ASP A 158 6.87 2.04 8.55
CA ASP A 158 7.35 2.49 9.85
C ASP A 158 6.21 2.47 10.87
N VAL A 159 6.15 1.38 11.62
CA VAL A 159 5.13 1.15 12.65
C VAL A 159 5.73 0.99 14.04
N ASP A 160 7.03 1.26 14.21
CA ASP A 160 7.77 0.94 15.44
C ASP A 160 7.14 1.59 16.67
N ALA A 161 6.84 2.89 16.58
CA ALA A 161 6.22 3.62 17.67
C ALA A 161 4.87 2.99 18.09
N ILE A 162 4.06 2.56 17.12
CA ILE A 162 2.75 1.96 17.36
C ILE A 162 2.91 0.56 17.98
N VAL A 163 3.81 -0.25 17.41
CA VAL A 163 4.13 -1.61 17.87
C VAL A 163 4.60 -1.59 19.31
N TYR A 164 5.60 -0.75 19.64
CA TYR A 164 6.16 -0.68 20.98
C TYR A 164 5.20 -0.04 21.99
N HIS A 165 4.34 0.89 21.57
CA HIS A 165 3.28 1.38 22.43
C HIS A 165 2.32 0.25 22.83
N ILE A 166 1.82 -0.53 21.85
CA ILE A 166 0.90 -1.64 22.10
C ILE A 166 1.58 -2.74 22.94
N LEU A 167 2.81 -3.12 22.60
CA LEU A 167 3.60 -4.08 23.40
C LEU A 167 3.77 -3.61 24.84
N GLY A 168 4.06 -2.32 25.06
CA GLY A 168 4.19 -1.74 26.39
C GLY A 168 2.90 -1.84 27.21
N ILE A 169 1.73 -1.69 26.59
CA ILE A 169 0.44 -1.91 27.27
C ILE A 169 0.25 -3.39 27.65
N ILE A 170 0.59 -4.31 26.76
CA ILE A 170 0.52 -5.76 27.03
C ILE A 170 1.47 -6.12 28.20
N ASP A 171 2.71 -5.65 28.16
CA ASP A 171 3.70 -5.90 29.21
C ASP A 171 3.36 -5.23 30.54
N SER A 172 2.72 -4.07 30.52
CA SER A 172 2.23 -3.42 31.74
C SER A 172 1.13 -4.25 32.41
N ALA A 173 0.25 -4.85 31.62
CA ALA A 173 -0.80 -5.75 32.11
C ALA A 173 -0.21 -7.03 32.72
N THR A 174 0.84 -7.60 32.12
CA THR A 174 1.51 -8.79 32.68
C THR A 174 2.20 -8.46 34.00
N ARG A 175 2.98 -7.38 34.07
CA ARG A 175 3.68 -6.93 35.29
C ARG A 175 2.72 -6.57 36.42
N THR A 176 1.57 -5.97 36.11
CA THR A 176 0.56 -5.63 37.11
C THR A 176 -0.06 -6.89 37.73
N ALA A 177 -0.22 -7.95 36.93
CA ALA A 177 -0.77 -9.23 37.38
C ALA A 177 0.23 -10.13 38.13
N GLU A 178 1.54 -9.90 37.97
CA GLU A 178 2.58 -10.58 38.77
C GLU A 178 2.68 -10.05 40.21
N LYS A 179 2.18 -8.85 40.49
CA LYS A 179 2.27 -8.26 41.83
C LYS A 179 1.48 -9.10 42.85
N PRO A 180 2.09 -9.52 43.97
CA PRO A 180 1.46 -10.45 44.93
C PRO A 180 0.15 -9.90 45.53
N HIS A 181 0.02 -8.57 45.67
CA HIS A 181 -1.18 -7.92 46.20
C HIS A 181 -2.33 -7.78 45.19
N ALA A 182 -2.04 -7.68 43.89
CA ALA A 182 -3.06 -7.54 42.85
C ALA A 182 -3.87 -8.84 42.63
N SER A 183 -3.25 -9.98 42.95
CA SER A 183 -3.80 -11.32 42.72
C SER A 183 -5.05 -11.66 43.55
N LYS A 184 -5.35 -10.89 44.61
CA LYS A 184 -6.53 -11.06 45.48
C LYS A 184 -7.73 -10.17 45.13
N GLU A 185 -7.52 -9.06 44.41
CA GLU A 185 -8.56 -8.01 44.24
C GLU A 185 -9.28 -8.04 42.90
N THR A 186 -8.71 -8.63 41.85
CA THR A 186 -9.30 -8.60 40.50
C THR A 186 -9.69 -9.99 40.01
N SER A 187 -10.97 -10.14 39.62
CA SER A 187 -11.42 -11.36 38.96
C SER A 187 -10.74 -11.50 37.59
N PRO A 188 -10.51 -12.72 37.08
CA PRO A 188 -9.90 -12.91 35.76
C PRO A 188 -10.69 -12.24 34.62
N GLU A 189 -12.00 -12.12 34.77
CA GLU A 189 -12.88 -11.45 33.81
C GLU A 189 -12.70 -9.94 33.84
N LYS A 190 -12.62 -9.35 35.04
CA LYS A 190 -12.32 -7.92 35.20
C LYS A 190 -10.93 -7.57 34.67
N ALA A 191 -9.93 -8.43 34.91
CA ALA A 191 -8.57 -8.26 34.37
C ALA A 191 -8.57 -8.30 32.83
N ARG A 192 -9.36 -9.21 32.23
CA ARG A 192 -9.55 -9.26 30.77
C ARG A 192 -10.20 -7.99 30.24
N GLU A 193 -11.27 -7.52 30.88
CA GLU A 193 -11.96 -6.29 30.47
C GLU A 193 -11.04 -5.05 30.55
N GLU A 194 -10.24 -4.96 31.61
CA GLU A 194 -9.25 -3.90 31.77
C GLU A 194 -8.14 -3.94 30.72
N PHE A 195 -7.65 -5.14 30.40
CA PHE A 195 -6.71 -5.35 29.31
C PHE A 195 -7.28 -4.94 27.95
N VAL A 196 -8.49 -5.44 27.60
CA VAL A 196 -9.16 -5.14 26.33
C VAL A 196 -9.42 -3.64 26.18
N ARG A 197 -9.86 -2.97 27.25
CA ARG A 197 -10.09 -1.53 27.25
C ARG A 197 -8.81 -0.75 27.02
N SER A 198 -7.75 -1.06 27.78
CA SER A 198 -6.48 -0.35 27.67
C SER A 198 -5.84 -0.51 26.29
N LEU A 199 -5.91 -1.71 25.72
CA LEU A 199 -5.43 -1.94 24.35
C LEU A 199 -6.30 -1.26 23.30
N SER A 200 -7.62 -1.28 23.47
CA SER A 200 -8.52 -0.57 22.58
C SER A 200 -8.21 0.92 22.57
N ASP A 201 -8.05 1.55 23.74
CA ASP A 201 -7.72 2.97 23.85
C ASP A 201 -6.39 3.33 23.19
N ALA A 202 -5.37 2.47 23.36
CA ALA A 202 -4.06 2.61 22.72
C ALA A 202 -4.09 2.45 21.20
N ALA A 203 -4.85 1.48 20.68
CA ALA A 203 -4.84 1.12 19.26
C ALA A 203 -5.86 1.92 18.42
N ARG A 204 -6.89 2.50 19.04
CA ARG A 204 -7.97 3.23 18.34
C ARG A 204 -7.51 4.40 17.48
N PRO A 205 -6.57 5.25 17.91
CA PRO A 205 -6.07 6.37 17.10
C PRO A 205 -5.44 5.92 15.77
N PHE A 206 -4.91 4.70 15.71
CA PHE A 206 -4.20 4.18 14.53
C PHE A 206 -5.08 3.30 13.66
N LEU A 207 -5.85 2.40 14.28
CA LEU A 207 -6.58 1.34 13.55
C LEU A 207 -8.05 1.68 13.27
N HIS A 208 -8.58 2.74 13.89
CA HIS A 208 -9.92 3.29 13.63
C HIS A 208 -11.03 2.23 13.78
N GLY A 209 -11.89 2.07 12.77
CA GLY A 209 -12.99 1.09 12.79
C GLY A 209 -12.54 -0.37 12.87
N ARG A 210 -11.24 -0.66 12.67
CA ARG A 210 -10.68 -2.02 12.71
C ARG A 210 -10.16 -2.43 14.09
N THR A 211 -10.13 -1.51 15.06
CA THR A 211 -9.58 -1.75 16.40
C THR A 211 -10.23 -2.92 17.11
N ALA A 212 -11.57 -3.00 17.15
CA ALA A 212 -12.24 -4.09 17.86
C ALA A 212 -11.86 -5.49 17.32
N ARG A 213 -11.73 -5.61 15.99
CA ARG A 213 -11.30 -6.85 15.34
C ARG A 213 -9.83 -7.15 15.62
N PHE A 214 -8.98 -6.14 15.56
CA PHE A 214 -7.57 -6.25 15.94
C PHE A 214 -7.42 -6.78 17.36
N ILE A 215 -8.10 -6.21 18.36
CA ILE A 215 -8.02 -6.68 19.75
C ILE A 215 -8.48 -8.14 19.89
N ALA A 216 -9.56 -8.54 19.20
CA ALA A 216 -10.01 -9.93 19.21
C ALA A 216 -8.95 -10.89 18.64
N GLU A 217 -8.25 -10.49 17.57
CA GLU A 217 -7.16 -11.27 16.99
C GLU A 217 -5.92 -11.31 17.91
N VAL A 218 -5.59 -10.23 18.63
CA VAL A 218 -4.55 -10.25 19.66
C VAL A 218 -4.87 -11.29 20.73
N GLU A 219 -6.10 -11.29 21.26
CA GLU A 219 -6.51 -12.28 22.26
C GLU A 219 -6.41 -13.71 21.72
N LEU A 220 -6.91 -13.96 20.51
CA LEU A 220 -6.86 -15.28 19.88
C LEU A 220 -5.42 -15.75 19.61
N PHE A 221 -4.54 -14.85 19.17
CA PHE A 221 -3.13 -15.15 18.95
C PHE A 221 -2.44 -15.57 20.25
N LEU A 222 -2.62 -14.77 21.32
CA LEU A 222 -2.08 -15.06 22.64
C LEU A 222 -2.62 -16.38 23.21
N VAL A 223 -3.92 -16.65 23.08
CA VAL A 223 -4.55 -17.90 23.55
C VAL A 223 -4.02 -19.12 22.79
N SER A 224 -3.76 -18.96 21.48
CA SER A 224 -3.36 -20.08 20.61
C SER A 224 -1.99 -20.66 20.95
N GLN A 225 -1.07 -19.83 21.47
CA GLN A 225 0.35 -20.19 21.69
C GLN A 225 1.04 -20.75 20.44
N LEU A 226 0.51 -20.42 19.26
CA LEU A 226 1.06 -20.82 17.97
C LEU A 226 2.11 -19.80 17.52
N ASN A 227 3.07 -20.25 16.73
CA ASN A 227 3.90 -19.33 15.96
C ASN A 227 3.03 -18.62 14.88
N ILE A 228 3.62 -17.59 14.26
CA ILE A 228 2.96 -16.70 13.31
C ILE A 228 2.31 -17.49 12.15
N ASP A 229 3.00 -18.51 11.63
CA ASP A 229 2.55 -19.27 10.47
C ASP A 229 1.43 -20.25 10.81
N ALA A 230 1.58 -20.97 11.92
CA ALA A 230 0.55 -21.89 12.38
C ALA A 230 -0.72 -21.13 12.77
N TYR A 231 -0.59 -19.95 13.37
CA TYR A 231 -1.73 -19.08 13.63
C TYR A 231 -2.36 -18.56 12.34
N GLY A 232 -1.56 -18.13 11.36
CA GLY A 232 -2.02 -17.70 10.04
C GLY A 232 -2.86 -18.78 9.34
N ARG A 233 -2.40 -20.03 9.35
CA ARG A 233 -3.15 -21.19 8.82
C ARG A 233 -4.45 -21.42 9.58
N ALA A 234 -4.41 -21.41 10.91
CA ALA A 234 -5.61 -21.59 11.73
C ALA A 234 -6.65 -20.48 11.48
N ARG A 235 -6.20 -19.22 11.33
CA ARG A 235 -7.04 -18.08 10.99
C ARG A 235 -7.66 -18.22 9.59
N ALA A 236 -6.86 -18.62 8.59
CA ALA A 236 -7.35 -18.86 7.24
C ALA A 236 -8.38 -20.00 7.17
N TRP A 237 -8.18 -21.06 7.95
CA TRP A 237 -9.16 -22.14 8.08
C TRP A 237 -10.47 -21.65 8.67
N ARG A 238 -10.44 -20.90 9.79
CA ARG A 238 -11.64 -20.30 10.41
C ARG A 238 -12.36 -19.35 9.46
N PHE A 239 -11.61 -18.56 8.68
CA PHE A 239 -12.14 -17.66 7.67
C PHE A 239 -12.88 -18.43 6.57
N ARG A 240 -12.29 -19.52 6.06
CA ARG A 240 -12.92 -20.38 5.05
C ARG A 240 -14.21 -21.04 5.58
N GLU A 241 -14.18 -21.55 6.80
CA GLU A 241 -15.34 -22.17 7.45
C GLU A 241 -16.48 -21.17 7.70
N SER A 242 -16.12 -19.94 8.07
CA SER A 242 -17.11 -18.87 8.25
C SER A 242 -17.69 -18.40 6.90
N ALA A 243 -16.87 -18.40 5.84
CA ALA A 243 -17.31 -18.05 4.49
C ALA A 243 -18.19 -19.13 3.84
N SER A 244 -17.96 -20.42 4.11
CA SER A 244 -18.81 -21.52 3.64
C SER A 244 -20.20 -21.52 4.30
N HIS A 245 -20.31 -21.02 5.54
CA HIS A 245 -21.60 -20.77 6.19
C HIS A 245 -22.38 -19.57 5.61
N VAL A 246 -21.72 -18.68 4.87
CA VAL A 246 -22.32 -17.46 4.29
C VAL A 246 -22.62 -17.60 2.80
N THR A 247 -21.93 -18.49 2.06
CA THR A 247 -22.19 -18.71 0.63
C THR A 247 -23.40 -19.63 0.36
N ARG A 248 -24.61 -19.09 0.56
CA ARG A 248 -25.71 -19.25 -0.42
C ARG A 248 -25.88 -18.01 -1.30
N GLU A 249 -25.19 -16.90 -1.04
CA GLU A 249 -25.23 -15.75 -1.94
C GLU A 249 -23.92 -14.96 -1.87
N GLN A 250 -23.49 -14.47 -3.03
CA GLN A 250 -22.33 -13.62 -3.29
C GLN A 250 -21.01 -14.35 -3.53
N GLY A 251 -20.78 -14.64 -4.81
CA GLY A 251 -19.47 -15.00 -5.33
C GLY A 251 -18.54 -13.78 -5.39
N ALA A 252 -17.34 -13.95 -4.86
CA ALA A 252 -16.07 -13.40 -5.34
C ALA A 252 -14.95 -13.80 -4.37
N LEU A 253 -14.62 -15.10 -4.29
CA LEU A 253 -13.24 -15.47 -3.95
C LEU A 253 -12.46 -15.50 -5.26
N PRO A 254 -11.24 -14.92 -5.33
CA PRO A 254 -10.34 -15.15 -6.45
C PRO A 254 -10.04 -16.65 -6.51
N ARG A 255 -10.65 -17.36 -7.46
CA ARG A 255 -10.21 -18.69 -7.84
C ARG A 255 -8.83 -18.53 -8.46
N GLY A 256 -7.78 -19.06 -7.84
CA GLY A 256 -6.58 -19.34 -8.62
C GLY A 256 -5.21 -19.42 -7.95
N ARG A 257 -5.01 -19.21 -6.64
CA ARG A 257 -3.71 -19.55 -6.00
C ARG A 257 -3.88 -20.09 -4.58
N PRO A 258 -3.14 -21.15 -4.18
CA PRO A 258 -3.16 -21.64 -2.80
C PRO A 258 -2.71 -20.53 -1.85
N LEU A 259 -3.52 -20.22 -0.83
CA LEU A 259 -3.15 -19.29 0.25
C LEU A 259 -1.81 -19.69 0.91
N GLU A 260 -1.46 -20.97 0.87
CA GLU A 260 -0.22 -21.55 1.41
C GLU A 260 1.04 -20.92 0.81
N ASP A 261 1.03 -20.56 -0.47
CA ASP A 261 2.18 -19.94 -1.14
C ASP A 261 2.41 -18.49 -0.67
N HIS A 262 1.35 -17.77 -0.28
CA HIS A 262 1.47 -16.37 0.17
C HIS A 262 2.02 -16.25 1.59
N TYR A 263 1.83 -17.28 2.43
CA TYR A 263 2.41 -17.32 3.76
C TYR A 263 3.91 -17.69 3.73
N PHE A 264 4.38 -18.39 2.69
CA PHE A 264 5.80 -18.77 2.53
C PHE A 264 6.70 -17.58 2.17
N TYR A 265 6.17 -16.58 1.45
CA TYR A 265 6.91 -15.35 1.07
C TYR A 265 7.14 -14.36 2.22
N LEU A 266 6.47 -14.53 3.36
CA LEU A 266 6.56 -13.60 4.50
C LEU A 266 7.87 -13.73 5.30
N TYR A 267 8.66 -14.79 5.09
CA TYR A 267 9.95 -14.98 5.75
C TYR A 267 11.13 -14.30 5.01
N PHE A 268 10.99 -14.04 3.71
CA PHE A 268 12.10 -13.51 2.88
C PHE A 268 12.30 -11.99 2.97
N LEU A 269 11.36 -11.24 3.56
CA LEU A 269 11.48 -9.77 3.71
C LEU A 269 11.88 -9.33 5.12
N SER A 270 11.93 -10.24 6.10
CA SER A 270 12.49 -9.95 7.43
C SER A 270 14.00 -10.21 7.53
N ASP A 271 14.61 -10.86 6.54
CA ASP A 271 16.00 -11.33 6.59
C ASP A 271 16.97 -10.54 5.69
N GLN A 272 16.54 -9.44 5.06
CA GLN A 272 17.40 -8.55 4.27
C GLN A 272 17.82 -7.26 5.00
N ALA A 273 17.62 -7.17 6.32
CA ALA A 273 18.03 -6.00 7.09
C ALA A 273 19.45 -6.07 7.67
N ASP A 274 20.13 -7.23 7.69
CA ASP A 274 21.45 -7.32 8.33
C ASP A 274 22.41 -8.27 7.60
N TYR A 275 22.94 -7.87 6.44
CA TYR A 275 24.24 -8.35 5.95
C TYR A 275 24.90 -7.28 5.07
N VAL A 276 25.42 -6.22 5.71
CA VAL A 276 26.50 -5.41 5.12
C VAL A 276 27.59 -5.22 6.17
N GLY A 277 28.66 -6.02 6.03
CA GLY A 277 30.03 -5.53 6.17
C GLY A 277 30.56 -5.32 7.59
N GLY A 278 30.76 -6.41 8.32
CA GLY A 278 31.83 -6.49 9.31
C GLY A 278 32.98 -7.33 8.76
N GLU A 279 33.91 -6.71 8.03
CA GLU A 279 35.24 -7.27 7.79
C GLU A 279 36.31 -6.23 8.16
N MET A 280 37.41 -6.79 8.67
CA MET A 280 38.51 -6.19 9.45
C MET A 280 39.26 -5.05 8.77
#